data_AF-A0A7J4V643-F1
#
_entry.id   AF-A0A7J4V643-F1
#
_cell.length_a   1.000
_cell.length_b   1.000
_cell.length_c   1.000
_cell.angle_alpha   90.00
_cell.angle_beta   90.00
_cell.angle_gamma   90.00
#
_symmetry.space_group_name_H-M   'P 1'
#
loop_
_entity.id
_entity.type
_entity.pdbx_description
1 polymer ?
#
loop_
_entity_poly.entity_id
_entity_poly.type
_entity_poly.pdbx_seq_one_letter_code
_entity_poly.pdbx_strand_id
1 'polypeptide(L)' 'LPIAKGIVEAHGGRLWVESQVGKGSVFHVDLPKDHPK' A
#
# COMPACT_ATOMS: atom_id res chain seq x y z
N LEU A 1 -0.88 7.50 -7.49
CA LEU A 1 -0.31 6.33 -6.80
C LEU A 1 1.14 6.47 -6.28
N PRO A 2 2.12 7.07 -7.00
CA PRO A 2 3.52 7.01 -6.57
C PRO A 2 3.79 7.71 -5.23
N ILE A 3 3.07 8.79 -4.93
CA ILE A 3 3.14 9.47 -3.62
C ILE A 3 2.72 8.51 -2.49
N ALA A 4 1.55 7.89 -2.61
CA ALA A 4 1.06 6.94 -1.60
C ALA A 4 1.99 5.73 -1.44
N LYS A 5 2.54 5.21 -2.55
CA LYS A 5 3.52 4.12 -2.52
C LYS A 5 4.78 4.55 -1.77
N GLY A 6 5.33 5.72 -2.07
CA GLY A 6 6.52 6.24 -1.39
C GLY A 6 6.29 6.48 0.11
N ILE A 7 5.11 6.98 0.51
CA ILE A 7 4.74 7.12 1.92
C ILE A 7 4.71 5.74 2.59
N VAL A 8 4.00 4.77 2.03
CA VAL A 8 3.87 3.43 2.61
C VAL A 8 5.23 2.75 2.73
N GLU A 9 6.07 2.83 1.70
CA GLU A 9 7.42 2.25 1.71
C GLU A 9 8.35 2.95 2.71
N ALA A 10 8.26 4.28 2.84
CA ALA A 10 9.00 5.04 3.86
C ALA A 10 8.62 4.65 5.30
N HIS A 11 7.41 4.13 5.52
CA HIS A 11 6.97 3.59 6.81
C HIS A 11 7.24 2.08 6.95
N GLY A 12 8.04 1.49 6.07
CA GLY A 12 8.36 0.05 6.08
C GLY A 12 7.20 -0.85 5.66
N GLY A 13 6.19 -0.27 5.02
CA GLY A 13 5.00 -0.98 4.56
C GLY A 13 5.05 -1.40 3.09
N ARG A 14 3.94 -1.96 2.63
CA ARG A 14 3.74 -2.40 1.24
C ARG A 14 2.39 -1.91 0.70
N LEU A 15 2.37 -1.43 -0.55
CA LEU A 15 1.15 -1.07 -1.29
C LEU A 15 1.06 -1.91 -2.58
N TRP A 16 -0.07 -2.59 -2.80
CA TRP A 16 -0.36 -3.29 -4.06
C TRP A 16 -1.83 -3.12 -4.48
N VAL A 17 -2.16 -3.56 -5.68
CA VAL A 17 -3.48 -3.40 -6.28
C VAL A 17 -3.94 -4.71 -6.92
N GLU A 18 -5.21 -5.04 -6.71
CA GLU A 18 -5.94 -6.07 -7.44
C GLU A 18 -6.97 -5.36 -8.31
N SER A 19 -7.01 -5.64 -9.61
CA SER A 19 -7.92 -4.95 -10.54
C SER A 19 -8.62 -5.94 -11.46
N GLN A 20 -9.91 -5.70 -11.67
CA GLN A 20 -10.73 -6.43 -12.63
C GLN A 20 -11.47 -5.44 -13.53
N VAL A 21 -11.26 -5.60 -14.85
CA VAL A 21 -11.92 -4.78 -15.88
C VAL A 21 -13.44 -4.81 -15.69
N GLY A 22 -14.07 -3.63 -15.71
CA GLY A 22 -15.51 -3.48 -15.52
C GLY A 22 -16.01 -3.66 -14.08
N LYS A 23 -15.14 -4.01 -13.12
CA LYS A 23 -15.49 -4.12 -11.68
C LYS A 23 -14.75 -3.11 -10.79
N GLY A 24 -13.60 -2.64 -11.23
CA GLY A 24 -12.79 -1.65 -10.52
C GLY A 24 -11.50 -2.23 -9.95
N SER A 25 -10.97 -1.57 -8.92
CA SER A 25 -9.68 -1.91 -8.31
C SER A 25 -9.77 -1.84 -6.79
N VAL A 26 -9.07 -2.75 -6.12
CA VAL A 26 -8.87 -2.76 -4.66
C VAL A 26 -7.41 -2.49 -4.39
N PHE A 27 -7.14 -1.50 -3.53
CA PHE A 27 -5.79 -1.14 -3.11
C PHE A 27 -5.57 -1.64 -1.69
N HIS A 28 -4.49 -2.37 -1.48
CA HIS A 28 -4.15 -2.99 -0.21
C HIS A 28 -2.89 -2.35 0.35
N VAL A 29 -2.90 -2.07 1.65
CA VAL A 29 -1.80 -1.46 2.40
C VAL A 29 -1.49 -2.34 3.60
N ASP A 30 -0.23 -2.75 3.73
CA ASP A 30 0.31 -3.36 4.93
C ASP A 30 1.29 -2.39 5.59
N LEU A 31 1.14 -2.21 6.91
CA LEU A 31 2.05 -1.40 7.73
C LEU A 31 2.54 -2.22 8.94
N PRO A 32 3.82 -2.09 9.33
CA PRO A 32 4.31 -2.62 10.60
C PRO A 32 3.48 -2.06 11.77
N LYS A 33 3.11 -2.90 12.73
CA LYS A 33 2.33 -2.49 13.92
C LYS A 33 3.17 -1.77 14.96
N ASP A 34 4.47 -2.06 15.00
CA ASP A 34 5.43 -1.49 15.94
C ASP A 34 6.46 -0.67 15.18
N HIS A 35 6.81 0.49 15.73
CA HIS A 35 8.00 1.23 15.31
C HIS A 35 9.20 0.60 16.01
N PRO A 36 10.28 0.18 15.29
CA PRO A 36 11.49 -0.23 15.97
C PRO A 36 12.00 0.94 16.83
N LYS A 37 12.23 0.67 18.12
CA LYS A 37 12.81 1.65 19.04
C LYS A 37 14.26 1.99 18.68
#